data_AF-A0A0Q9T351-F1
#
_entry.id   AF-A0A0Q9T351-F1
#
_cell.length_a   1.000
_cell.length_b   1.000
_cell.length_c   1.000
_cell.angle_alpha   90.00
_cell.angle_beta   90.00
_cell.angle_gamma   90.00
#
_symmetry.space_group_name_H-M   'P 1'
#
loop_
_entity.id
_entity.type
_entity.pdbx_description
1 polymer ?
#
loop_
_entity_poly.entity_id
_entity_poly.type
_entity_poly.pdbx_seq_one_letter_code
_entity_poly.pdbx_strand_id
1 'polypeptide(L)'
;MADRQDGAMLVQLAQWGSTMGLEEAMQAVWADDFDLETASADDLLVSRILNWGETIGTLTKNGLIDTDLVLDWLWVSGVWARVGPAAIKARDKHGVPALYENFEALAAKQGS
;
A
#
# COMPACT_ATOMS: atom_id res chain seq x y z
N MET A 1 3.90 -20.96 2.51
CA MET A 1 5.06 -21.22 1.63
C MET A 1 4.57 -20.94 0.25
N ALA A 2 5.16 -19.91 -0.36
CA ALA A 2 4.78 -19.43 -1.66
C ALA A 2 4.85 -20.52 -2.74
N ASP A 3 3.95 -20.43 -3.70
CA ASP A 3 3.90 -21.31 -4.86
C ASP A 3 3.91 -20.54 -6.21
N ARG A 4 3.66 -21.28 -7.30
CA ARG A 4 3.64 -20.69 -8.65
C ARG A 4 2.45 -19.75 -8.87
N GLN A 5 1.32 -20.00 -8.21
CA GLN A 5 0.15 -19.13 -8.28
C GLN A 5 0.43 -17.81 -7.57
N ASP A 6 1.07 -17.86 -6.40
CA ASP A 6 1.54 -16.66 -5.68
C ASP A 6 2.50 -15.84 -6.55
N GLY A 7 3.49 -16.50 -7.17
CA GLY A 7 4.43 -15.84 -8.07
C GLY A 7 3.75 -15.18 -9.28
N ALA A 8 2.75 -15.83 -9.87
CA ALA A 8 1.97 -15.25 -10.97
C ALA A 8 1.13 -14.06 -10.52
N MET A 9 0.50 -14.14 -9.33
CA MET A 9 -0.27 -13.04 -8.74
C MET A 9 0.64 -11.84 -8.43
N LEU A 10 1.84 -12.07 -7.90
CA LEU A 10 2.82 -11.03 -7.64
C LEU A 10 3.17 -10.25 -8.91
N VAL A 11 3.45 -10.96 -10.01
CA VAL A 11 3.73 -10.31 -11.30
C VAL A 11 2.52 -9.52 -11.81
N GLN A 12 1.29 -10.02 -11.63
CA GLN A 12 0.08 -9.28 -11.99
C GLN A 12 -0.10 -8.01 -11.14
N LEU A 13 0.18 -8.06 -9.84
CA LEU A 13 0.16 -6.88 -8.96
C LEU A 13 1.21 -5.84 -9.37
N ALA A 14 2.40 -6.29 -9.81
CA ALA A 14 3.44 -5.41 -10.33
C ALA A 14 3.01 -4.74 -11.64
N GLN A 15 2.39 -5.48 -12.56
CA GLN A 15 1.86 -4.96 -13.82
C GLN A 15 0.70 -3.97 -13.59
N TRP A 16 -0.18 -4.28 -12.63
CA TRP A 16 -1.26 -3.38 -12.24
C TRP A 16 -0.70 -2.08 -11.63
N GLY A 17 0.27 -2.18 -10.72
CA GLY A 17 0.98 -1.01 -10.17
C GLY A 17 1.62 -0.15 -11.26
N SER A 18 2.31 -0.76 -12.23
CA SER A 18 2.87 -0.05 -13.39
C SER A 18 1.78 0.68 -14.20
N THR A 19 0.66 0.00 -14.48
CA THR A 19 -0.48 0.59 -15.23
C THR A 19 -1.12 1.76 -14.49
N MET A 20 -1.18 1.72 -13.16
CA MET A 20 -1.68 2.81 -12.33
C MET A 20 -0.72 4.02 -12.26
N GLY A 21 0.52 3.90 -12.74
CA GLY A 21 1.55 4.91 -12.56
C GLY A 21 2.11 4.92 -11.13
N LEU A 22 2.31 3.73 -10.53
CA LEU A 22 2.84 3.61 -9.17
C LEU A 22 4.30 4.07 -9.06
N GLU A 23 5.09 3.96 -10.13
CA GLU A 23 6.48 4.46 -10.14
C GLU A 23 6.53 5.97 -9.92
N GLU A 24 5.75 6.74 -10.67
CA GLU A 24 5.58 8.19 -10.49
C GLU A 24 5.09 8.52 -9.07
N ALA A 25 4.11 7.77 -8.57
CA ALA A 25 3.59 7.99 -7.24
C ALA A 25 4.65 7.72 -6.15
N MET A 26 5.41 6.63 -6.28
CA MET A 26 6.50 6.29 -5.37
C MET A 26 7.60 7.35 -5.39
N GLN A 27 7.99 7.84 -6.56
CA GLN A 27 8.95 8.94 -6.68
C GLN A 27 8.45 10.19 -5.95
N ALA A 28 7.18 10.56 -6.14
CA ALA A 28 6.61 11.73 -5.51
C ALA A 28 6.56 11.63 -3.98
N VAL A 29 6.13 10.49 -3.41
CA VAL A 29 6.07 10.35 -1.94
C VAL A 29 7.43 10.21 -1.29
N TRP A 30 8.48 9.87 -2.04
CA TRP A 30 9.86 9.80 -1.55
C TRP A 30 10.70 11.03 -1.88
N ALA A 31 10.13 12.03 -2.53
CA ALA A 31 10.81 13.29 -2.80
C ALA A 31 11.11 14.05 -1.49
N ASP A 32 12.20 14.82 -1.49
CA ASP A 32 12.67 15.60 -0.33
C ASP A 32 11.64 16.64 0.14
N ASP A 33 10.79 17.12 -0.77
CA ASP A 33 9.75 18.11 -0.54
C ASP A 33 8.38 17.51 -0.21
N PHE A 34 8.25 16.17 -0.15
CA PHE A 34 7.00 15.54 0.23
C PHE A 34 6.73 15.68 1.72
N ASP A 35 5.64 16.38 2.04
CA ASP A 35 5.16 16.60 3.39
C ASP A 35 3.99 15.68 3.74
N LEU A 36 4.27 14.66 4.56
CA LEU A 36 3.28 13.69 5.05
C LEU A 36 2.22 14.31 5.97
N GLU A 37 2.51 15.45 6.60
CA GLU A 37 1.58 16.15 7.50
C GLU A 37 0.52 16.94 6.74
N THR A 38 0.78 17.31 5.48
CA THR A 38 -0.21 18.00 4.63
C THR A 38 -0.77 17.14 3.51
N ALA A 39 -0.10 16.03 3.16
CA ALA A 39 -0.59 15.06 2.20
C ALA A 39 -2.02 14.57 2.51
N SER A 40 -2.80 14.36 1.45
CA SER A 40 -4.20 13.95 1.47
C SER A 40 -4.44 12.68 0.68
N ALA A 41 -5.39 11.85 1.10
CA ALA A 41 -5.84 10.70 0.31
C ALA A 41 -6.58 11.12 -0.97
N ASP A 42 -6.98 12.40 -1.09
CA ASP A 42 -7.55 12.98 -2.31
C ASP A 42 -6.45 13.33 -3.34
N ASP A 43 -5.17 13.38 -2.93
CA ASP A 43 -4.06 13.63 -3.85
C ASP A 43 -3.87 12.41 -4.76
N LEU A 44 -3.87 12.62 -6.07
CA LEU A 44 -3.88 11.52 -7.05
C LEU A 44 -2.75 10.51 -6.80
N LEU A 45 -1.53 10.99 -6.57
CA LEU A 45 -0.37 10.13 -6.37
C LEU A 45 -0.41 9.37 -5.04
N VAL A 46 -0.87 10.01 -3.97
CA VAL A 46 -1.07 9.35 -2.66
C VAL A 46 -2.18 8.29 -2.77
N SER A 47 -3.30 8.63 -3.41
CA SER A 47 -4.44 7.72 -3.58
C SER A 47 -4.07 6.44 -4.35
N ARG A 48 -3.18 6.53 -5.36
CA ARG A 48 -2.69 5.36 -6.10
C ARG A 48 -1.99 4.37 -5.18
N ILE A 49 -1.11 4.87 -4.31
CA ILE A 49 -0.37 4.03 -3.35
C ILE A 49 -1.32 3.44 -2.33
N LEU A 50 -2.23 4.24 -1.78
CA LEU A 50 -3.21 3.77 -0.79
C LEU A 50 -4.11 2.67 -1.35
N ASN A 51 -4.65 2.85 -2.56
CA ASN A 51 -5.50 1.86 -3.22
C ASN A 51 -4.73 0.58 -3.56
N TRP A 52 -3.49 0.71 -4.03
CA TRP A 52 -2.65 -0.44 -4.37
C TRP A 52 -2.27 -1.24 -3.12
N GLY A 53 -1.81 -0.55 -2.07
CA GLY A 53 -1.50 -1.15 -0.77
C GLY A 53 -2.72 -1.83 -0.13
N GLU A 54 -3.91 -1.23 -0.24
CA GLU A 54 -5.14 -1.81 0.30
C GLU A 54 -5.55 -3.10 -0.41
N THR A 55 -5.39 -3.17 -1.73
CA THR A 55 -5.63 -4.41 -2.48
C THR A 55 -4.65 -5.51 -2.05
N ILE A 56 -3.36 -5.20 -1.93
CA ILE A 56 -2.34 -6.17 -1.49
C ILE A 56 -2.63 -6.62 -0.05
N GLY A 57 -2.93 -5.68 0.85
CA GLY A 57 -3.37 -5.98 2.21
C GLY A 57 -4.59 -6.91 2.23
N THR A 58 -5.56 -6.67 1.34
CA THR A 58 -6.76 -7.50 1.24
C THR A 58 -6.43 -8.93 0.79
N LEU A 59 -5.58 -9.09 -0.23
CA LEU A 59 -5.16 -10.41 -0.72
C LEU A 59 -4.41 -11.20 0.36
N THR A 60 -3.47 -10.56 1.05
CA THR A 60 -2.69 -11.18 2.12
C THR A 60 -3.55 -11.55 3.33
N LYS A 61 -4.47 -10.68 3.77
CA LYS A 61 -5.43 -10.93 4.86
C LYS A 61 -6.29 -12.16 4.61
N ASN A 62 -6.65 -12.42 3.35
CA ASN A 62 -7.51 -13.53 2.96
C ASN A 62 -6.72 -14.79 2.55
N GLY A 63 -5.39 -14.79 2.65
CA GLY A 63 -4.56 -15.93 2.25
C GLY A 63 -4.62 -16.23 0.75
N LEU A 64 -4.94 -15.23 -0.08
CA LEU A 64 -4.99 -15.34 -1.54
C LEU A 64 -3.63 -15.12 -2.20
N ILE A 65 -2.69 -14.56 -1.44
CA ILE A 65 -1.27 -14.50 -1.77
C ILE A 65 -0.46 -14.74 -0.49
N ASP A 66 0.62 -15.50 -0.59
CA ASP A 66 1.56 -15.72 0.50
C ASP A 66 2.08 -14.37 1.04
N THR A 67 1.88 -14.12 2.33
CA THR A 67 2.22 -12.84 2.95
C THR A 67 3.72 -12.62 2.95
N ASP A 68 4.52 -13.65 3.24
CA ASP A 68 5.97 -13.51 3.35
C ASP A 68 6.57 -13.18 1.98
N LEU A 69 6.06 -13.79 0.90
CA LEU A 69 6.44 -13.42 -0.47
C LEU A 69 6.21 -11.94 -0.78
N VAL A 70 5.06 -11.38 -0.35
CA VAL A 70 4.77 -9.95 -0.54
C VAL A 70 5.74 -9.09 0.26
N LEU A 71 6.04 -9.47 1.50
CA LEU A 71 6.93 -8.72 2.37
C LEU A 71 8.41 -8.83 1.95
N ASP A 72 8.82 -9.90 1.27
CA ASP A 72 10.14 -10.02 0.63
C ASP A 72 10.26 -9.08 -0.59
N TRP A 73 9.16 -8.82 -1.28
CA TRP A 73 9.13 -7.96 -2.45
C TRP A 73 9.03 -6.46 -2.11
N LEU A 74 8.22 -6.09 -1.13
CA LEU A 74 7.85 -4.71 -0.86
C LEU A 74 8.26 -4.27 0.54
N TRP A 75 8.82 -3.05 0.65
CA TRP A 75 8.95 -2.38 1.94
C TRP A 75 7.63 -1.70 2.34
N VAL A 76 6.63 -2.50 2.65
CA VAL A 76 5.26 -2.08 2.99
C VAL A 76 5.25 -1.12 4.18
N SER A 77 6.02 -1.38 5.23
CA SER A 77 6.08 -0.50 6.40
C SER A 77 6.63 0.89 6.08
N GLY A 78 7.67 0.97 5.23
CA GLY A 78 8.24 2.25 4.78
C GLY A 78 7.25 3.04 3.92
N VAL A 79 6.56 2.38 2.99
CA VAL A 79 5.54 3.03 2.16
C VAL A 79 4.38 3.52 3.03
N TRP A 80 3.89 2.70 3.97
CA TRP A 80 2.85 3.11 4.92
C TRP A 80 3.28 4.30 5.76
N ALA A 81 4.53 4.37 6.21
CA ALA A 81 5.02 5.53 6.97
C ALA A 81 4.91 6.85 6.19
N ARG A 82 4.93 6.82 4.84
CA ARG A 82 4.78 8.01 3.99
C ARG A 82 3.33 8.39 3.75
N VAL A 83 2.44 7.43 3.50
CA VAL A 83 1.04 7.70 3.08
C VAL A 83 -0.03 7.39 4.13
N GLY A 84 0.32 6.65 5.19
CA GLY A 84 -0.56 6.28 6.30
C GLY A 84 -1.20 7.47 7.01
N PRO A 85 -0.49 8.59 7.27
CA PRO A 85 -1.11 9.79 7.85
C PRO A 85 -2.28 10.33 7.00
N ALA A 86 -2.16 10.28 5.68
CA ALA A 86 -3.23 10.69 4.77
C ALA A 86 -4.43 9.73 4.82
N ALA A 87 -4.18 8.42 4.94
CA ALA A 87 -5.23 7.42 5.14
C ALA A 87 -5.98 7.63 6.47
N ILE A 88 -5.28 7.92 7.56
CA ILE A 88 -5.88 8.18 8.87
C ILE A 88 -6.80 9.41 8.80
N LYS A 89 -6.33 10.52 8.23
CA LYS A 89 -7.16 11.72 7.99
C LYS A 89 -8.41 11.41 7.17
N ALA A 90 -8.29 10.54 6.16
CA ALA A 90 -9.42 10.12 5.34
C ALA A 90 -10.45 9.30 6.15
N ARG A 91 -10.01 8.39 7.03
CA ARG A 91 -10.90 7.65 7.94
C ARG A 91 -11.72 8.62 8.79
N ASP A 92 -11.06 9.60 9.39
CA ASP A 92 -11.68 10.60 10.25
C ASP A 92 -12.68 11.48 9.47
N LYS A 93 -12.27 11.96 8.29
CA LYS A 93 -13.11 12.78 7.39
C LYS A 93 -14.39 12.05 6.97
N HIS A 94 -14.30 10.77 6.66
CA HIS A 94 -15.42 9.99 6.13
C HIS A 94 -16.19 9.19 7.19
N GLY A 95 -15.67 9.10 8.42
CA GLY A 95 -16.26 8.29 9.48
C GLY A 95 -16.22 6.78 9.17
N VAL A 96 -15.20 6.32 8.42
CA VAL A 96 -15.04 4.91 8.01
C VAL A 96 -13.76 4.35 8.62
N PRO A 97 -13.81 3.70 9.80
CA PRO A 97 -12.61 3.20 10.48
C PRO A 97 -11.82 2.17 9.65
N ALA A 98 -12.51 1.38 8.83
CA ALA A 98 -11.91 0.31 8.03
C ALA A 98 -11.19 0.81 6.75
N LEU A 99 -11.26 2.11 6.44
CA LEU A 99 -10.70 2.64 5.20
C LEU A 99 -9.17 2.47 5.20
N TYR A 100 -8.61 1.73 4.24
CA TYR A 100 -7.17 1.40 4.18
C TYR A 100 -6.66 0.55 5.36
N GLU A 101 -7.53 -0.16 6.09
CA GLU A 101 -7.13 -0.99 7.24
C GLU A 101 -6.24 -2.17 6.84
N ASN A 102 -6.42 -2.71 5.63
CA ASN A 102 -5.70 -3.91 5.22
C ASN A 102 -4.25 -3.55 4.86
N PHE A 103 -4.04 -2.38 4.25
CA PHE A 103 -2.69 -1.86 4.03
C PHE A 103 -1.95 -1.64 5.36
N GLU A 104 -2.59 -0.96 6.31
CA GLU A 104 -2.03 -0.74 7.65
C GLU A 104 -1.69 -2.06 8.36
N ALA A 105 -2.61 -3.02 8.34
CA ALA A 105 -2.41 -4.32 8.97
C ALA A 105 -1.25 -5.10 8.33
N LEU A 106 -1.08 -5.02 7.01
CA LEU A 106 0.06 -5.61 6.32
C LEU A 106 1.37 -4.91 6.68
N ALA A 107 1.38 -3.57 6.72
CA ALA A 107 2.54 -2.77 7.10
C ALA A 107 3.03 -3.10 8.52
N ALA A 108 2.10 -3.31 9.45
CA ALA A 108 2.41 -3.67 10.83
C ALA A 108 3.20 -4.98 10.95
N LYS A 109 3.09 -5.90 9.97
CA LYS A 109 3.84 -7.17 9.96
C LYS A 109 5.34 -7.01 9.67
N GLN A 110 5.78 -5.88 9.10
CA GLN A 110 7.19 -5.55 8.88
C GLN A 110 7.79 -4.64 9.97
N GLY A 111 6.99 -4.22 10.94
CA GLY A 111 7.41 -3.36 12.05
C GLY A 111 7.72 -4.11 13.35
N SER A 112 7.89 -5.45 13.28
CA SER A 112 8.14 -6.35 14.41
C SER A 112 9.57 -6.89 14.40
#